data_AF-A0A1J3JKQ7-F1
#
_entry.id   AF-A0A1J3JKQ7-F1
#
_cell.length_a   1.000
_cell.length_b   1.000
_cell.length_c   1.000
_cell.angle_alpha   90.00
_cell.angle_beta   90.00
_cell.angle_gamma   90.00
#
_symmetry.space_group_name_H-M   'P 1'
#
loop_
_entity.id
_entity.type
_entity.pdbx_description
1 polymer ?
#
loop_
_entity_poly.entity_id
_entity_poly.type
_entity_poly.pdbx_seq_one_letter_code
_entity_poly.pdbx_strand_id
1 'polypeptide(L)'
;DLYILVSGAVDFTAYIDGEDQIQGKGVVGDAFGEIGVLCYTPQPFTVRTTQLSQILRVSKTSLMSAMRAHVEDGRVIMNNLFMKLR
;
A
#
# COMPACT_ATOMS: atom_id res chain seq x y z
N ASP A 1 6.14 3.51 -4.44
CA ASP A 1 5.89 2.21 -5.09
C ASP A 1 4.79 1.49 -4.33
N LEU A 2 4.17 0.50 -4.96
CA LEU A 2 3.21 -0.39 -4.32
C LEU A 2 3.98 -1.60 -3.79
N TYR A 3 3.60 -2.08 -2.61
CA TYR A 3 4.23 -3.21 -1.96
C TYR A 3 3.19 -4.27 -1.61
N ILE A 4 3.57 -5.54 -1.70
CA ILE A 4 2.74 -6.69 -1.30
C ILE A 4 3.52 -7.53 -0.30
N LEU A 5 2.93 -7.82 0.86
CA LEU A 5 3.55 -8.67 1.87
C LEU A 5 3.48 -10.14 1.44
N VAL A 6 4.64 -10.77 1.22
CA VAL A 6 4.72 -12.19 0.83
C VAL A 6 4.94 -13.09 2.05
N SER A 7 5.70 -12.63 3.03
CA SER A 7 5.90 -13.30 4.32
C SER A 7 6.31 -12.29 5.40
N GLY A 8 6.15 -12.67 6.66
CA GLY A 8 6.45 -11.81 7.82
C GLY A 8 5.24 -11.03 8.32
N ALA A 9 5.51 -9.89 8.98
CA ALA A 9 4.49 -9.06 9.61
C ALA A 9 4.90 -7.58 9.58
N VAL A 10 3.91 -6.71 9.40
CA VAL A 10 4.09 -5.26 9.39
C VAL A 10 3.03 -4.57 10.25
N ASP A 11 3.41 -3.48 10.89
CA ASP A 11 2.50 -2.56 11.57
C ASP A 11 2.40 -1.26 10.76
N PHE A 12 1.19 -0.73 10.65
CA PHE A 12 0.92 0.60 10.12
C PHE A 12 0.94 1.58 11.30
N THR A 13 1.82 2.57 11.27
CA THR A 13 1.98 3.56 12.35
C THR A 13 1.76 4.97 11.84
N ALA A 14 1.20 5.84 12.67
CA ALA A 14 1.07 7.27 12.38
C ALA A 14 1.55 8.07 13.60
N TYR A 15 2.17 9.22 13.36
CA TYR A 15 2.59 10.13 14.41
C TYR A 15 1.41 11.02 14.79
N ILE A 16 0.78 10.73 15.93
CA ILE A 16 -0.44 11.39 16.40
C ILE A 16 -0.20 11.83 17.84
N ASP A 17 -0.49 13.10 18.13
CA ASP A 17 -0.36 13.71 19.47
C ASP A 17 1.02 13.55 20.12
N GLY A 18 2.08 13.50 19.32
CA GLY A 18 3.46 13.42 19.81
C GLY A 18 4.03 12.01 19.93
N GLU A 19 3.27 10.97 19.55
CA GLU A 19 3.70 9.57 19.66
C GLU A 19 3.41 8.77 18.39
N ASP A 20 4.23 7.74 18.14
CA ASP A 20 3.99 6.74 17.10
C ASP A 20 2.90 5.76 17.55
N GLN A 21 1.71 5.85 16.96
CA GLN A 21 0.56 5.01 17.29
C GLN A 21 0.31 3.96 16.22
N ILE A 22 0.08 2.70 16.61
CA ILE A 22 -0.29 1.62 15.70
C ILE A 22 -1.75 1.82 15.23
N GLN A 23 -1.91 2.04 13.93
CA GLN A 23 -3.19 2.21 13.26
C GLN A 23 -3.75 0.88 12.71
N GLY A 24 -2.88 -0.11 12.53
CA GLY A 24 -3.28 -1.42 12.03
C GLY A 24 -2.10 -2.35 11.84
N LYS A 25 -2.39 -3.58 11.44
CA LYS A 25 -1.39 -4.61 11.11
C LYS A 25 -1.65 -5.16 9.72
N GLY A 26 -0.59 -5.41 8.97
CA GLY A 26 -0.66 -6.07 7.67
C GLY A 26 -0.40 -7.57 7.80
N VAL A 27 -1.16 -8.35 7.04
CA VAL A 27 -1.02 -9.81 6.93
C VAL A 27 -0.49 -10.21 5.56
N VAL A 28 -0.04 -11.45 5.43
CA VAL A 28 0.44 -11.99 4.15
C VAL A 28 -0.65 -11.86 3.09
N GLY A 29 -0.30 -11.32 1.93
CA GLY A 29 -1.21 -10.99 0.84
C GLY A 29 -1.64 -9.52 0.82
N ASP A 30 -1.49 -8.79 1.92
CA ASP A 30 -1.87 -7.37 1.95
C ASP A 30 -0.98 -6.52 1.05
N ALA A 31 -1.61 -5.61 0.35
CA ALA A 31 -0.96 -4.56 -0.42
C ALA A 31 -0.97 -3.22 0.34
N PHE A 32 0.13 -2.48 0.27
CA PHE A 32 0.30 -1.17 0.89
C PHE A 32 1.16 -0.21 0.04
N GLY A 33 1.00 1.09 0.24
CA GLY A 33 1.63 2.15 -0.57
C GLY A 33 0.82 2.57 -1.81
N GLU A 34 -0.36 1.97 -1.98
CA GLU A 34 -1.33 2.23 -3.04
C GLU A 34 -1.82 3.67 -3.04
N ILE A 35 -2.05 4.28 -1.87
CA ILE A 35 -2.51 5.67 -1.76
C ILE A 35 -1.47 6.59 -2.40
N GLY A 36 -0.20 6.44 -2.01
CA GLY A 36 0.85 7.30 -2.57
C GLY A 36 1.12 7.09 -4.06
N VAL A 37 0.83 5.90 -4.59
CA VAL A 37 0.98 5.62 -6.01
C VAL A 37 -0.22 6.11 -6.83
N LEU A 38 -1.42 5.75 -6.42
CA LEU A 38 -2.66 5.91 -7.20
C LEU A 38 -3.30 7.29 -6.98
N CYS A 39 -3.23 7.87 -5.78
CA CYS A 39 -3.78 9.20 -5.47
C CYS A 39 -2.77 10.33 -5.69
N TYR A 40 -1.50 10.02 -5.96
CA TYR A 40 -0.43 11.02 -6.08
C TYR A 40 -0.28 11.92 -4.85
N THR A 41 -0.61 11.43 -3.67
CA THR A 41 -0.48 12.12 -2.38
C THR A 41 0.58 11.46 -1.48
N PRO A 42 1.06 12.11 -0.41
CA PRO A 42 1.87 11.42 0.59
C PRO A 42 1.09 10.27 1.26
N GLN A 43 1.77 9.18 1.60
CA GLN A 43 1.17 8.09 2.37
C GLN A 43 0.84 8.61 3.79
N PRO A 44 -0.37 8.38 4.31
CA PRO A 44 -0.79 8.93 5.61
C PRO A 44 -0.22 8.17 6.82
N PHE A 45 0.55 7.11 6.60
CA PHE A 45 1.13 6.28 7.63
C PHE A 45 2.51 5.74 7.22
N THR A 46 3.31 5.42 8.21
CA THR A 46 4.55 4.64 8.09
C THR A 46 4.22 3.16 8.17
N VAL A 47 4.90 2.34 7.37
CA VAL A 47 4.82 0.88 7.45
C VAL A 47 6.11 0.38 8.07
N ARG A 48 6.01 -0.30 9.22
CA ARG A 48 7.15 -0.80 10.00
C ARG A 48 7.11 -2.32 10.03
N THR A 49 8.19 -2.97 9.60
CA THR A 49 8.32 -4.42 9.76
C THR A 49 8.52 -4.76 11.24
N THR A 50 7.81 -5.78 11.73
CA THR A 50 7.98 -6.30 13.10
C THR A 50 8.69 -7.66 13.12
N GLN A 51 8.82 -8.28 11.95
CA GLN A 51 9.56 -9.51 11.72
C GLN A 51 10.31 -9.41 10.37
N LEU A 52 11.30 -10.28 10.16
CA LEU A 52 11.89 -10.44 8.83
C LEU A 52 10.78 -10.74 7.83
N SER A 53 10.69 -9.91 6.79
CA SER A 53 9.57 -9.93 5.85
C SER A 53 10.06 -9.99 4.42
N GLN A 54 9.42 -10.82 3.61
CA GLN A 54 9.58 -10.77 2.15
C GLN A 54 8.49 -9.86 1.58
N ILE A 55 8.89 -8.82 0.85
CA ILE A 55 7.98 -7.82 0.31
C ILE A 55 8.23 -7.70 -1.19
N LEU A 56 7.18 -7.91 -1.98
CA LEU A 56 7.22 -7.68 -3.43
C LEU A 56 7.01 -6.19 -3.69
N ARG A 57 7.96 -5.54 -4.37
CA ARG A 57 7.85 -4.15 -4.81
C ARG A 57 7.36 -4.10 -6.24
N VAL A 58 6.22 -3.46 -6.47
CA VAL A 58 5.72 -3.09 -7.80
C VAL A 58 6.00 -1.61 -8.02
N SER A 59 6.85 -1.32 -9.01
CA SER A 59 7.25 0.06 -9.27
C SER A 59 6.05 0.92 -9.70
N LYS A 60 6.03 2.19 -9.28
CA LYS A 60 5.00 3.15 -9.69
C LYS A 60 4.89 3.25 -11.21
N THR A 61 6.03 3.30 -11.91
CA THR A 61 6.08 3.43 -13.37
C THR A 61 5.53 2.20 -14.06
N SER A 62 5.92 1.00 -13.62
CA SER A 62 5.40 -0.26 -14.16
C SER A 62 3.90 -0.40 -13.95
N LEU A 63 3.40 -0.11 -12.74
CA LEU A 63 1.96 -0.19 -12.44
C LEU A 63 1.17 0.80 -13.31
N MET A 64 1.60 2.06 -13.38
CA MET A 64 0.94 3.08 -14.19
C MET A 64 0.97 2.74 -15.68
N SER A 65 2.07 2.20 -16.20
CA SER A 65 2.13 1.73 -17.58
C SER A 65 1.18 0.56 -17.84
N ALA A 66 1.09 -0.41 -16.93
CA ALA A 66 0.16 -1.54 -17.05
C ALA A 66 -1.31 -1.08 -17.03
N MET A 67 -1.67 -0.17 -16.12
CA MET A 67 -3.02 0.40 -16.05
C MET A 67 -3.40 1.20 -17.32
N ARG A 68 -2.44 1.87 -17.96
CA ARG A 68 -2.67 2.56 -19.25
C ARG A 68 -2.83 1.58 -20.40
N ALA A 69 -2.08 0.49 -20.41
CA ALA A 69 -2.20 -0.56 -21.41
C ALA A 69 -3.50 -1.35 -21.27
N HIS A 70 -4.03 -1.48 -20.04
CA HIS A 70 -5.23 -2.22 -19.71
C HIS A 70 -6.20 -1.35 -18.90
N VAL A 71 -6.91 -0.45 -19.58
CA VAL A 71 -7.73 0.59 -18.93
C VAL A 71 -8.85 0.02 -18.05
N GLU A 72 -9.49 -1.08 -18.45
CA GLU A 72 -10.53 -1.73 -17.64
C GLU A 72 -9.98 -2.27 -16.32
N ASP A 73 -8.81 -2.91 -16.35
CA ASP A 73 -8.13 -3.39 -15.14
C ASP A 73 -7.69 -2.20 -14.27
N GLY A 74 -7.22 -1.11 -14.89
CA GLY A 74 -6.93 0.14 -14.21
C GLY A 74 -8.15 0.69 -13.46
N ARG A 75 -9.34 0.61 -14.05
CA ARG A 75 -10.60 1.02 -13.41
C ARG A 75 -10.97 0.11 -12.23
N VAL A 76 -10.77 -1.20 -12.38
CA VAL A 76 -10.96 -2.17 -11.28
C VAL A 76 -10.03 -1.85 -10.10
N ILE A 77 -8.75 -1.58 -10.37
CA ILE A 77 -7.77 -1.21 -9.32
C ILE A 77 -8.21 0.07 -8.58
N MET A 78 -8.65 1.10 -9.30
CA MET A 78 -9.15 2.33 -8.68
C MET A 78 -10.42 2.10 -7.85
N ASN A 79 -11.33 1.24 -8.30
CA ASN A 79 -12.52 0.87 -7.53
C ASN A 79 -12.15 0.11 -6.25
N ASN A 80 -11.19 -0.81 -6.30
CA ASN A 80 -10.71 -1.52 -5.11
C ASN A 80 -10.10 -0.55 -4.10
N LEU A 81 -9.34 0.45 -4.56
CA LEU A 81 -8.83 1.50 -3.68
C LEU A 81 -9.97 2.26 -3.01
N PHE A 82 -10.98 2.68 -3.77
CA PHE A 82 -12.14 3.39 -3.23
C PHE A 82 -12.89 2.56 -2.19
N MET A 83 -13.07 1.26 -2.43
CA MET A 83 -13.70 0.35 -1.46
C MET A 83 -12.86 0.19 -0.19
N LYS A 84 -11.53 0.19 -0.29
CA LYS A 84 -10.63 0.06 0.87
C LYS A 84 -10.60 1.31 1.74
N LEU A 85 -10.85 2.49 1.17
CA LEU A 85 -10.86 3.78 1.88
C LEU A 85 -12.22 4.13 2.51
N ARG A 86 -13.23 3.29 2.31
CA ARG A 86 -14.57 3.47 2.87
C ARG A 86 -14.73 2.68 4.15
#